data_AF-A0A7W0ZTT4-F1
#
_entry.id   AF-A0A7W0ZTT4-F1
#
_cell.length_a   1.000
_cell.length_b   1.000
_cell.length_c   1.000
_cell.angle_alpha   90.00
_cell.angle_beta   90.00
_cell.angle_gamma   90.00
#
_symmetry.space_group_name_H-M   'P 1'
#
loop_
_entity.id
_entity.type
_entity.pdbx_description
1 polymer ?
#
loop_
_entity_poly.entity_id
_entity_poly.type
_entity_poly.pdbx_seq_one_letter_code
_entity_poly.pdbx_strand_id
1 'polypeptide(L)'
;MGRTALYRDPVPFRPARAEVHLEPDVLVLRMPDGRQRRHPLDGTTSFACDGFVAARIDARWERRFVRMLVLESPRERVFVITPPDHGAVAPNVVRVPEAPPEAAIVDVNAWDALADWVLGGGRLSACAIADLARIAAIASPQFAVVIGEVAAQRALELVWAARGPLRGGSDIETAVQPLSHAARESPRAAEALVSALAHAAGATRRRRHR
;
A
#
# COMPACT_ATOMS: atom_id res chain seq x y z
N MET A 1 -22.57 -32.47 -30.60
CA MET A 1 -21.56 -32.69 -29.53
C MET A 1 -21.46 -31.42 -28.69
N GLY A 2 -22.15 -31.40 -27.55
CA GLY A 2 -22.20 -30.24 -26.66
C GLY A 2 -20.88 -30.09 -25.89
N ARG A 3 -20.27 -28.91 -25.96
CA ARG A 3 -19.14 -28.54 -25.10
C ARG A 3 -19.67 -28.33 -23.69
N THR A 4 -19.51 -29.34 -22.84
CA THR A 4 -19.81 -29.25 -21.42
C THR A 4 -18.86 -28.20 -20.82
N ALA A 5 -19.42 -27.06 -20.40
CA ALA A 5 -18.69 -26.10 -19.59
C ALA A 5 -18.31 -26.80 -18.28
N LEU A 6 -17.01 -27.02 -18.07
CA LEU A 6 -16.46 -27.48 -16.79
C LEU A 6 -16.49 -26.31 -15.80
N TYR A 7 -17.67 -25.83 -15.44
CA TYR A 7 -17.87 -25.10 -14.19
C TYR A 7 -18.58 -26.07 -13.25
N ARG A 8 -17.80 -27.02 -12.72
CA ARG A 8 -18.17 -27.63 -11.45
C ARG A 8 -18.03 -26.53 -10.42
N ASP A 9 -19.14 -26.25 -9.75
CA ASP A 9 -19.32 -25.37 -8.61
C ASP A 9 -17.99 -25.06 -7.90
N PRO A 10 -17.41 -23.84 -8.05
CA PRO A 10 -16.13 -23.57 -7.46
C PRO A 10 -16.38 -23.33 -5.98
N VAL A 11 -15.92 -24.25 -5.13
CA VAL A 11 -15.47 -23.86 -3.79
C VAL A 11 -14.64 -22.59 -3.99
N PRO A 12 -14.99 -21.45 -3.36
CA PRO A 12 -14.30 -20.20 -3.61
C PRO A 12 -12.81 -20.43 -3.35
N PHE A 13 -12.01 -20.37 -4.42
CA PHE A 13 -10.56 -20.43 -4.32
C PHE A 13 -10.13 -19.22 -3.51
N ARG A 14 -9.82 -19.43 -2.23
CA ARG A 14 -9.28 -18.40 -1.34
C ARG A 14 -7.78 -18.61 -1.28
N PRO A 15 -6.99 -17.97 -2.16
CA PRO A 15 -5.55 -18.09 -2.09
C PRO A 15 -5.07 -17.61 -0.72
N ALA A 16 -4.12 -18.33 -0.14
CA ALA A 16 -3.51 -17.93 1.11
C ALA A 16 -2.74 -16.61 0.89
N ARG A 17 -2.97 -15.63 1.77
CA ARG A 17 -2.50 -14.25 1.59
C ARG A 17 -1.26 -13.99 2.43
N ALA A 18 -0.30 -13.28 1.84
CA ALA A 18 0.83 -12.71 2.54
C ALA A 18 0.41 -11.41 3.24
N GLU A 19 0.96 -11.18 4.44
CA GLU A 19 0.82 -9.89 5.12
C GLU A 19 1.93 -8.94 4.66
N VAL A 20 1.54 -7.70 4.38
CA VAL A 20 2.48 -6.62 4.00
C VAL A 20 2.84 -5.82 5.24
N HIS A 21 4.16 -5.63 5.42
CA HIS A 21 4.74 -4.78 6.43
C HIS A 21 5.76 -3.86 5.75
N LEU A 22 5.45 -2.56 5.71
CA LEU A 22 6.30 -1.58 5.08
C LEU A 22 7.15 -0.85 6.14
N GLU A 23 8.46 -0.90 5.96
CA GLU A 23 9.46 -0.04 6.62
C GLU A 23 9.88 1.06 5.62
N PRO A 24 10.60 2.13 6.05
CA PRO A 24 10.96 3.25 5.16
C PRO A 24 11.65 2.82 3.85
N ASP A 25 12.52 1.82 3.93
CA ASP A 25 13.40 1.36 2.85
C ASP A 25 13.32 -0.16 2.63
N VAL A 26 12.43 -0.86 3.33
CA VAL A 26 12.29 -2.32 3.26
C VAL A 26 10.82 -2.71 3.15
N LEU A 27 10.52 -3.53 2.15
CA LEU A 27 9.27 -4.28 2.08
C LEU A 27 9.46 -5.63 2.79
N VAL A 28 8.61 -5.89 3.78
CA VAL A 28 8.54 -7.18 4.46
C VAL A 28 7.25 -7.89 4.06
N LEU A 29 7.40 -9.10 3.55
CA LEU A 29 6.30 -9.99 3.17
C LEU A 29 6.31 -11.20 4.10
N ARG A 30 5.24 -11.35 4.90
CA ARG A 30 5.03 -12.55 5.70
C ARG A 30 4.15 -13.51 4.93
N MET A 31 4.75 -14.57 4.44
CA MET A 31 4.08 -15.58 3.62
C MET A 31 3.15 -16.47 4.47
N PRO A 32 2.14 -17.12 3.87
CA PRO A 32 1.22 -17.99 4.60
C PRO A 32 1.86 -19.21 5.27
N ASP A 33 3.02 -19.64 4.78
CA ASP A 33 3.82 -20.72 5.36
C ASP A 33 4.61 -20.29 6.61
N GLY A 34 4.42 -19.03 7.05
CA GLY A 34 5.12 -18.42 8.18
C GLY A 34 6.50 -17.87 7.84
N ARG A 35 7.00 -18.08 6.61
CA ARG A 35 8.29 -17.51 6.20
C ARG A 35 8.16 -16.01 6.01
N GLN A 36 9.19 -15.30 6.45
CA GLN A 36 9.32 -13.86 6.23
C GLN A 36 10.34 -13.60 5.14
N ARG A 37 9.98 -12.78 4.16
CA ARG A 37 10.88 -12.28 3.13
C ARG A 37 11.06 -10.77 3.32
N ARG A 38 12.30 -10.30 3.23
CA ARG A 38 12.65 -8.89 3.37
C ARG A 38 13.32 -8.43 2.08
N HIS A 39 12.79 -7.37 1.49
CA HIS A 39 13.23 -6.84 0.21
C HIS A 39 13.60 -5.37 0.38
N PRO A 40 14.90 -5.03 0.30
CA PRO A 40 15.33 -3.64 0.25
C PRO A 40 14.67 -2.95 -0.95
N LEU A 41 14.15 -1.74 -0.73
CA LEU A 41 13.56 -0.91 -1.77
C LEU A 41 14.59 0.06 -2.37
N ASP A 42 15.69 0.34 -1.65
CA ASP A 42 16.77 1.15 -2.18
C ASP A 42 17.45 0.46 -3.38
N GLY A 43 17.72 1.25 -4.43
CA GLY A 43 18.25 0.76 -5.69
C GLY A 43 17.35 -0.22 -6.46
N THR A 44 16.10 -0.42 -6.03
CA THR A 44 15.15 -1.30 -6.71
C THR A 44 14.44 -0.55 -7.83
N THR A 45 14.40 -1.17 -9.01
CA THR A 45 13.52 -0.73 -10.09
C THR A 45 12.16 -1.35 -9.92
N SER A 46 11.12 -0.53 -9.97
CA SER A 46 9.74 -0.96 -9.81
C SER A 46 8.92 -0.61 -11.04
N PHE A 47 7.99 -1.50 -11.38
CA PHE A 47 6.95 -1.21 -12.35
C PHE A 47 5.69 -1.98 -11.99
N ALA A 48 4.55 -1.35 -12.25
CA ALA A 48 3.26 -2.02 -12.19
C ALA A 48 2.83 -2.41 -13.60
N CYS A 49 2.37 -3.65 -13.73
CA CYS A 49 1.73 -4.15 -14.92
C CYS A 49 0.23 -4.15 -14.69
N ASP A 50 -0.44 -3.13 -15.23
CA ASP A 50 -1.88 -3.15 -15.47
C ASP A 50 -2.11 -3.63 -16.91
N GLY A 51 -3.28 -4.22 -17.17
CA GLY A 51 -3.64 -4.89 -18.43
C GLY A 51 -2.91 -4.44 -19.70
N PHE A 52 -2.35 -5.42 -20.43
CA PHE A 52 -1.74 -5.31 -21.77
C PHE A 52 -0.67 -4.20 -21.91
N VAL A 53 0.56 -4.50 -21.47
CA VAL A 53 1.86 -4.26 -22.16
C VAL A 53 2.95 -4.01 -21.12
N ALA A 54 3.84 -4.98 -20.94
CA ALA A 54 5.22 -4.74 -20.54
C ALA A 54 6.08 -5.68 -21.39
N ALA A 55 6.70 -5.15 -22.44
CA ALA A 55 7.58 -5.89 -23.33
C ALA A 55 9.02 -5.43 -23.09
N ARG A 56 9.81 -6.28 -22.41
CA ARG A 56 11.28 -6.55 -22.48
C ARG A 56 11.75 -6.99 -21.08
N ILE A 57 12.50 -8.07 -20.82
CA ILE A 57 13.37 -8.99 -21.61
C ILE A 57 13.18 -10.41 -21.03
N ASP A 58 13.41 -11.40 -21.89
CA ASP A 58 13.41 -12.86 -21.67
C ASP A 58 12.11 -13.66 -21.77
N ALA A 59 12.23 -14.75 -22.51
CA ALA A 59 11.18 -15.43 -23.25
C ALA A 59 10.22 -16.26 -22.38
N ARG A 60 8.94 -16.21 -22.77
CA ARG A 60 7.79 -17.05 -22.33
C ARG A 60 7.25 -16.80 -20.93
N TRP A 61 6.52 -15.71 -20.77
CA TRP A 61 5.44 -15.63 -19.79
C TRP A 61 4.16 -15.21 -20.51
N GLU A 62 3.20 -16.14 -20.60
CA GLU A 62 1.88 -15.85 -21.18
C GLU A 62 1.12 -14.89 -20.26
N ARG A 63 1.00 -13.66 -20.75
CA ARG A 63 0.16 -12.54 -20.30
C ARG A 63 -1.11 -12.97 -19.56
N ARG A 64 -1.46 -12.27 -18.45
CA ARG A 64 -2.82 -11.74 -18.09
C ARG A 64 -3.03 -11.37 -16.59
N PHE A 65 -1.99 -10.97 -15.84
CA PHE A 65 -2.23 -10.37 -14.51
C PHE A 65 -2.62 -8.89 -14.64
N VAL A 66 -3.65 -8.44 -13.92
CA VAL A 66 -4.20 -7.08 -14.03
C VAL A 66 -3.77 -6.15 -12.88
N ARG A 67 -3.10 -6.68 -11.85
CA ARG A 67 -2.49 -5.90 -10.75
C ARG A 67 -1.26 -6.62 -10.22
N MET A 68 -0.17 -6.55 -10.98
CA MET A 68 1.12 -7.13 -10.62
C MET A 68 2.14 -6.02 -10.41
N LEU A 69 2.68 -5.94 -9.21
CA LEU A 69 3.83 -5.10 -8.88
C LEU A 69 5.08 -5.97 -8.93
N VAL A 70 6.04 -5.56 -9.75
CA VAL A 70 7.34 -6.23 -9.86
C VAL A 70 8.39 -5.33 -9.25
N LEU A 71 9.16 -5.89 -8.32
CA LEU A 71 10.31 -5.25 -7.69
C LEU A 71 11.57 -5.98 -8.14
N GLU A 72 12.44 -5.28 -8.87
CA GLU A 72 13.66 -5.84 -9.43
C GLU A 72 14.90 -5.19 -8.81
N SER A 73 15.77 -6.01 -8.25
CA SER A 73 17.10 -5.65 -7.79
C SER A 73 18.14 -6.55 -8.48
N PRO A 74 19.44 -6.21 -8.46
CA PRO A 74 20.47 -7.05 -9.08
C PRO A 74 20.56 -8.47 -8.53
N ARG A 75 20.00 -8.73 -7.34
CA ARG A 75 20.09 -10.02 -6.63
C ARG A 75 18.77 -10.77 -6.55
N GLU A 76 17.65 -10.08 -6.76
CA GLU A 76 16.33 -10.63 -6.46
C GLU A 76 15.24 -9.95 -7.29
N ARG A 77 14.24 -10.76 -7.67
CA ARG A 77 13.00 -10.30 -8.27
C ARG A 77 11.82 -10.75 -7.42
N VAL A 78 10.93 -9.83 -7.11
CA VAL A 78 9.75 -10.06 -6.27
C VAL A 78 8.51 -9.73 -7.06
N PHE A 79 7.53 -10.63 -6.99
CA PHE A 79 6.20 -10.43 -7.58
C PHE A 79 5.18 -10.28 -6.47
N VAL A 80 4.49 -9.15 -6.45
CA VAL A 80 3.37 -8.88 -5.54
C VAL A 80 2.11 -8.70 -6.34
N ILE A 81 1.09 -9.53 -6.09
CA ILE A 81 -0.15 -9.57 -6.85
C ILE A 81 -1.36 -9.47 -5.94
N THR A 82 -2.47 -8.96 -6.47
CA THR A 82 -3.78 -9.12 -5.81
C THR A 82 -4.31 -10.55 -5.98
N PRO A 83 -5.28 -10.99 -5.15
CA PRO A 83 -5.98 -12.24 -5.37
C PRO A 83 -6.61 -12.31 -6.77
N PRO A 84 -6.59 -13.48 -7.45
CA PRO A 84 -7.14 -13.63 -8.80
C PRO A 84 -8.63 -13.24 -8.91
N ASP A 85 -9.40 -13.46 -7.86
CA ASP A 85 -10.81 -13.12 -7.73
C ASP A 85 -11.07 -11.61 -7.53
N HIS A 86 -10.04 -10.83 -7.20
CA HIS A 86 -10.12 -9.38 -6.97
C HIS A 86 -9.42 -8.58 -8.07
N GLY A 87 -9.62 -8.97 -9.32
CA GLY A 87 -9.12 -8.20 -10.46
C GLY A 87 -7.66 -8.44 -10.78
N ALA A 88 -7.05 -9.56 -10.35
CA ALA A 88 -5.76 -9.98 -10.91
C ALA A 88 -5.92 -10.58 -12.32
N VAL A 89 -7.13 -10.78 -12.85
CA VAL A 89 -7.36 -11.35 -14.19
C VAL A 89 -8.22 -10.38 -15.02
N ALA A 90 -7.82 -10.12 -16.27
CA ALA A 90 -8.59 -9.25 -17.16
C ALA A 90 -9.99 -9.83 -17.45
N PRO A 91 -11.02 -8.97 -17.64
CA PRO A 91 -12.32 -9.42 -18.11
C PRO A 91 -12.19 -10.16 -19.47
N ASN A 92 -13.01 -11.18 -19.69
CA ASN A 92 -13.06 -12.02 -20.91
C ASN A 92 -11.87 -12.97 -21.15
N VAL A 93 -11.12 -13.29 -20.10
CA VAL A 93 -10.03 -14.26 -20.18
C VAL A 93 -10.57 -15.70 -20.14
N VAL A 94 -10.34 -16.47 -21.21
CA VAL A 94 -10.78 -17.87 -21.36
C VAL A 94 -10.05 -18.83 -20.40
N ARG A 95 -8.88 -18.45 -19.87
CA ARG A 95 -8.09 -19.20 -18.88
C ARG A 95 -7.31 -18.27 -17.95
N VAL A 96 -7.51 -18.40 -16.64
CA VAL A 96 -6.74 -17.67 -15.61
C VAL A 96 -5.25 -17.94 -15.81
N PRO A 97 -4.39 -16.91 -15.95
CA PRO A 97 -2.95 -17.10 -16.04
C PRO A 97 -2.43 -17.69 -14.73
N GLU A 98 -1.41 -18.54 -14.82
CA GLU A 98 -0.74 -19.08 -13.65
C GLU A 98 0.18 -18.01 -13.04
N ALA A 99 0.01 -17.73 -11.74
CA ALA A 99 0.86 -16.78 -11.04
C ALA A 99 2.25 -17.40 -10.87
N PRO A 100 3.33 -16.59 -10.84
CA PRO A 100 4.63 -17.12 -10.45
C PRO A 100 4.51 -17.87 -9.12
N PRO A 101 5.05 -19.08 -8.99
CA PRO A 101 4.87 -19.90 -7.78
C PRO A 101 5.41 -19.22 -6.52
N GLU A 102 6.34 -18.28 -6.68
CA GLU A 102 6.93 -17.48 -5.63
C GLU A 102 6.20 -16.17 -5.32
N ALA A 103 5.15 -15.82 -6.07
CA ALA A 103 4.45 -14.55 -5.94
C ALA A 103 3.75 -14.40 -4.57
N ALA A 104 3.87 -13.21 -3.98
CA ALA A 104 3.13 -12.86 -2.80
C ALA A 104 1.74 -12.34 -3.18
N ILE A 105 0.70 -13.06 -2.76
CA ILE A 105 -0.70 -12.66 -2.94
C ILE A 105 -1.08 -11.80 -1.74
N VAL A 106 -1.44 -10.53 -1.96
CA VAL A 106 -1.73 -9.57 -0.89
C VAL A 106 -3.09 -8.92 -1.09
N ASP A 107 -3.75 -8.51 -0.01
CA ASP A 107 -5.05 -7.83 -0.09
C ASP A 107 -5.04 -6.60 -1.00
N VAL A 108 -6.16 -6.32 -1.67
CA VAL A 108 -6.27 -5.24 -2.67
C VAL A 108 -5.86 -3.89 -2.09
N ASN A 109 -6.37 -3.55 -0.90
CA ASN A 109 -6.03 -2.28 -0.25
C ASN A 109 -4.54 -2.20 0.10
N ALA A 110 -3.93 -3.32 0.47
CA ALA A 110 -2.49 -3.39 0.76
C ALA A 110 -1.67 -3.27 -0.52
N TRP A 111 -2.13 -3.88 -1.62
CA TRP A 111 -1.52 -3.76 -2.94
C TRP A 111 -1.57 -2.32 -3.44
N ASP A 112 -2.74 -1.66 -3.41
CA ASP A 112 -2.91 -0.29 -3.88
C ASP A 112 -2.00 0.67 -3.09
N ALA A 113 -1.97 0.54 -1.75
CA ALA A 113 -1.08 1.33 -0.89
C ALA A 113 0.42 1.10 -1.19
N LEU A 114 0.82 -0.17 -1.43
CA LEU A 114 2.20 -0.52 -1.74
C LEU A 114 2.60 -0.03 -3.13
N ALA A 115 1.74 -0.19 -4.14
CA ALA A 115 1.99 0.26 -5.50
C ALA A 115 2.13 1.78 -5.55
N ASP A 116 1.20 2.52 -4.93
CA ASP A 116 1.27 3.98 -4.81
C ASP A 116 2.59 4.43 -4.16
N TRP A 117 2.99 3.79 -3.06
CA TRP A 117 4.22 4.10 -2.34
C TRP A 117 5.47 3.88 -3.21
N VAL A 118 5.59 2.69 -3.79
CA VAL A 118 6.77 2.27 -4.53
C VAL A 118 6.89 3.03 -5.85
N LEU A 119 5.81 3.19 -6.59
CA LEU A 119 5.80 3.94 -7.86
C LEU A 119 5.94 5.45 -7.64
N GLY A 120 5.45 5.95 -6.49
CA GLY A 120 5.66 7.32 -6.02
C GLY A 120 7.09 7.59 -5.51
N GLY A 121 7.99 6.60 -5.58
CA GLY A 121 9.40 6.74 -5.22
C GLY A 121 9.66 6.81 -3.71
N GLY A 122 8.73 6.34 -2.88
CA GLY A 122 8.94 6.16 -1.44
C GLY A 122 9.11 7.45 -0.63
N ARG A 123 8.45 8.55 -1.02
CA ARG A 123 8.58 9.85 -0.34
C ARG A 123 7.30 10.24 0.38
N LEU A 124 7.28 10.12 1.72
CA LEU A 124 6.12 10.52 2.54
C LEU A 124 5.75 12.00 2.36
N SER A 125 6.73 12.86 2.12
CA SER A 125 6.46 14.28 1.91
C SER A 125 5.61 14.50 0.66
N ALA A 126 5.69 13.69 -0.39
CA ALA A 126 4.87 13.89 -1.58
C ALA A 126 3.42 13.43 -1.43
N CYS A 127 3.09 12.70 -0.36
CA CYS A 127 1.78 12.06 -0.18
C CYS A 127 0.71 13.02 0.36
N ALA A 128 -0.52 12.87 -0.12
CA ALA A 128 -1.67 13.46 0.55
C ALA A 128 -1.97 12.71 1.86
N ILE A 129 -2.71 13.35 2.78
CA ILE A 129 -3.07 12.73 4.08
C ILE A 129 -3.85 11.42 3.89
N ALA A 130 -4.67 11.32 2.84
CA ALA A 130 -5.37 10.09 2.50
C ALA A 130 -4.42 8.97 2.09
N ASP A 131 -3.34 9.28 1.37
CA ASP A 131 -2.34 8.29 0.95
C ASP A 131 -1.49 7.86 2.15
N LEU A 132 -1.09 8.82 3.01
CA LEU A 132 -0.44 8.54 4.27
C LEU A 132 -1.27 7.59 5.15
N ALA A 133 -2.60 7.77 5.20
CA ALA A 133 -3.49 6.87 5.93
C ALA A 133 -3.51 5.45 5.35
N ARG A 134 -3.52 5.30 4.02
CA ARG A 134 -3.43 3.99 3.36
C ARG A 134 -2.09 3.31 3.60
N ILE A 135 -0.98 4.06 3.51
CA ILE A 135 0.36 3.55 3.76
C ILE A 135 0.51 3.13 5.23
N ALA A 136 -0.01 3.92 6.17
CA ALA A 136 0.01 3.58 7.60
C ALA A 136 -0.66 2.23 7.89
N ALA A 137 -1.72 1.88 7.15
CA ALA A 137 -2.42 0.61 7.34
C ALA A 137 -1.54 -0.63 7.06
N ILE A 138 -0.51 -0.50 6.20
CA ILE A 138 0.44 -1.57 5.88
C ILE A 138 1.83 -1.35 6.48
N ALA A 139 2.05 -0.25 7.22
CA ALA A 139 3.34 0.07 7.80
C ALA A 139 3.70 -0.83 9.00
N SER A 140 5.00 -0.87 9.32
CA SER A 140 5.41 -1.29 10.66
C SER A 140 4.93 -0.29 11.71
N PRO A 141 4.78 -0.69 12.99
CA PRO A 141 4.39 0.22 14.05
C PRO A 141 5.28 1.47 14.15
N GLN A 142 6.61 1.28 14.07
CA GLN A 142 7.55 2.41 14.13
C GLN A 142 7.39 3.34 12.93
N PHE A 143 7.15 2.81 11.74
CA PHE A 143 6.97 3.62 10.55
C PHE A 143 5.62 4.33 10.53
N ALA A 144 4.57 3.72 11.07
CA ALA A 144 3.26 4.36 11.25
C ALA A 144 3.35 5.63 12.11
N VAL A 145 4.17 5.63 13.17
CA VAL A 145 4.44 6.83 13.98
C VAL A 145 5.02 7.96 13.14
N VAL A 146 6.03 7.66 12.30
CA VAL A 146 6.65 8.65 11.40
C VAL A 146 5.64 9.18 10.37
N ILE A 147 4.81 8.30 9.81
CA ILE A 147 3.73 8.69 8.91
C ILE A 147 2.77 9.67 9.59
N GLY A 148 2.44 9.43 10.86
CA GLY A 148 1.63 10.32 11.68
C GLY A 148 2.24 11.72 11.84
N GLU A 149 3.54 11.81 12.10
CA GLU A 149 4.23 13.11 12.20
C GLU A 149 4.18 13.88 10.88
N VAL A 150 4.42 13.20 9.75
CA VAL A 150 4.32 13.82 8.42
C VAL A 150 2.88 14.27 8.13
N ALA A 151 1.88 13.47 8.49
CA ALA A 151 0.48 13.83 8.33
C ALA A 151 0.10 15.06 9.16
N ALA A 152 0.62 15.19 10.38
CA ALA A 152 0.43 16.38 11.19
C ALA A 152 1.04 17.62 10.54
N GLN A 153 2.27 17.52 10.03
CA GLN A 153 2.91 18.62 9.32
C GLN A 153 2.12 19.04 8.09
N ARG A 154 1.63 18.08 7.29
CA ARG A 154 0.76 18.34 6.13
C ARG A 154 -0.58 18.96 6.52
N ALA A 155 -1.19 18.49 7.60
CA ALA A 155 -2.42 19.09 8.12
C ALA A 155 -2.23 20.55 8.54
N LEU A 156 -1.13 20.86 9.23
CA LEU A 156 -0.78 22.23 9.63
C LEU A 156 -0.61 23.15 8.41
N GLU A 157 0.07 22.67 7.37
CA GLU A 157 0.28 23.42 6.12
C GLU A 157 -1.03 23.68 5.39
N LEU A 158 -1.89 22.66 5.25
CA LEU A 158 -3.19 22.78 4.59
C LEU A 158 -4.12 23.74 5.32
N VAL A 159 -4.20 23.64 6.65
CA VAL A 159 -5.03 24.55 7.46
C VAL A 159 -4.50 25.98 7.36
N TRP A 160 -3.18 26.16 7.43
CA TRP A 160 -2.57 27.48 7.29
C TRP A 160 -2.88 28.10 5.92
N ALA A 161 -2.73 27.33 4.84
CA ALA A 161 -3.02 27.78 3.49
C ALA A 161 -4.51 28.15 3.30
N ALA A 162 -5.43 27.37 3.89
CA ALA A 162 -6.86 27.55 3.69
C ALA A 162 -7.49 28.63 4.59
N ARG A 163 -7.02 28.77 5.84
CA ARG A 163 -7.70 29.55 6.88
C ARG A 163 -6.78 30.52 7.64
N GLY A 164 -5.49 30.53 7.34
CA GLY A 164 -4.49 31.31 8.06
C GLY A 164 -4.16 30.71 9.43
N PRO A 165 -3.85 31.53 10.44
CA PRO A 165 -3.46 31.05 11.77
C PRO A 165 -4.48 30.09 12.40
N LEU A 166 -3.98 29.04 13.04
CA LEU A 166 -4.79 28.02 13.71
C LEU A 166 -5.69 28.65 14.77
N ARG A 167 -7.00 28.42 14.66
CA ARG A 167 -8.00 28.92 15.60
C ARG A 167 -8.34 27.91 16.70
N GLY A 168 -7.98 26.64 16.51
CA GLY A 168 -8.17 25.56 17.49
C GLY A 168 -7.73 24.20 16.96
N GLY A 169 -7.86 23.15 17.79
CA GLY A 169 -7.51 21.77 17.43
C GLY A 169 -8.46 21.13 16.41
N SER A 170 -9.72 21.60 16.33
CA SER A 170 -10.76 21.10 15.43
C SER A 170 -10.39 21.19 13.94
N ASP A 171 -9.62 22.21 13.55
CA ASP A 171 -9.19 22.36 12.16
C ASP A 171 -8.23 21.24 11.75
N ILE A 172 -7.36 20.82 12.68
CA ILE A 172 -6.41 19.73 12.46
C ILE A 172 -7.12 18.38 12.48
N GLU A 173 -8.03 18.15 13.44
CA GLU A 173 -8.87 16.94 13.48
C GLU A 173 -9.62 16.73 12.17
N THR A 174 -10.15 17.82 11.59
CA THR A 174 -10.82 17.79 10.28
C THR A 174 -9.83 17.41 9.17
N ALA A 175 -8.62 17.99 9.16
CA ALA A 175 -7.61 17.70 8.14
C ALA A 175 -7.09 16.27 8.21
N VAL A 176 -6.96 15.68 9.40
CA VAL A 176 -6.51 14.29 9.60
C VAL A 176 -7.64 13.25 9.56
N GLN A 177 -8.85 13.65 9.15
CA GLN A 177 -10.00 12.75 9.07
C GLN A 177 -9.74 11.45 8.25
N PRO A 178 -8.94 11.44 7.16
CA PRO A 178 -8.59 10.18 6.50
C PRO A 178 -7.86 9.18 7.41
N LEU A 179 -6.97 9.66 8.30
CA LEU A 179 -6.32 8.82 9.31
C LEU A 179 -7.32 8.34 10.36
N SER A 180 -8.23 9.21 10.81
CA SER A 180 -9.31 8.84 11.73
C SER A 180 -10.21 7.73 11.17
N HIS A 181 -10.46 7.74 9.87
CA HIS A 181 -11.23 6.68 9.21
C HIS A 181 -10.43 5.37 9.17
N ALA A 182 -9.17 5.41 8.70
CA ALA A 182 -8.31 4.24 8.62
C ALA A 182 -8.01 3.60 10.00
N ALA A 183 -7.92 4.42 11.06
CA ALA A 183 -7.67 3.96 12.43
C ALA A 183 -8.76 3.02 12.98
N ARG A 184 -9.98 3.07 12.42
CA ARG A 184 -11.07 2.17 12.81
C ARG A 184 -10.86 0.74 12.32
N GLU A 185 -10.07 0.59 11.26
CA GLU A 185 -9.88 -0.66 10.54
C GLU A 185 -8.46 -1.21 10.71
N SER A 186 -7.50 -0.35 11.08
CA SER A 186 -6.11 -0.74 11.26
C SER A 186 -5.49 -0.15 12.54
N PRO A 187 -4.93 -1.00 13.43
CA PRO A 187 -4.23 -0.51 14.62
C PRO A 187 -2.98 0.32 14.26
N ARG A 188 -2.35 0.03 13.12
CA ARG A 188 -1.19 0.80 12.63
C ARG A 188 -1.62 2.21 12.22
N ALA A 189 -2.75 2.35 11.54
CA ALA A 189 -3.33 3.66 11.25
C ALA A 189 -3.75 4.41 12.53
N ALA A 190 -4.19 3.69 13.57
CA ALA A 190 -4.47 4.29 14.87
C ALA A 190 -3.20 4.84 15.55
N GLU A 191 -2.06 4.14 15.48
CA GLU A 191 -0.77 4.66 15.95
C GLU A 191 -0.34 5.92 15.19
N ALA A 192 -0.51 5.93 13.87
CA ALA A 192 -0.25 7.11 13.04
C ALA A 192 -1.15 8.29 13.44
N LEU A 193 -2.43 8.06 13.70
CA LEU A 193 -3.36 9.10 14.16
C LEU A 193 -2.95 9.67 15.52
N VAL A 194 -2.63 8.81 16.50
CA VAL A 194 -2.17 9.24 17.82
C VAL A 194 -0.92 10.09 17.71
N SER A 195 0.06 9.65 16.91
CA SER A 195 1.28 10.41 16.62
C SER A 195 0.95 11.77 15.98
N ALA A 196 0.05 11.81 15.00
CA ALA A 196 -0.33 13.04 14.32
C ALA A 196 -0.94 14.08 15.27
N LEU A 197 -1.87 13.64 16.13
CA LEU A 197 -2.52 14.53 17.10
C LEU A 197 -1.53 15.04 18.16
N ALA A 198 -0.65 14.16 18.66
CA ALA A 198 0.39 14.54 19.61
C ALA A 198 1.37 15.56 19.01
N HIS A 199 1.80 15.34 17.77
CA HIS A 199 2.70 16.24 17.07
C HIS A 199 2.07 17.63 16.85
N ALA A 200 0.82 17.68 16.39
CA ALA A 200 0.10 18.94 16.19
C ALA A 200 -0.12 19.73 17.50
N ALA A 201 -0.42 19.03 18.60
CA ALA A 201 -0.53 19.64 19.93
C ALA A 201 0.81 20.25 20.40
N GLY A 202 1.93 19.57 20.14
CA GLY A 202 3.27 20.08 20.43
C GLY A 202 3.61 21.34 19.61
N ALA A 203 3.28 21.35 18.32
CA ALA A 203 3.54 22.48 17.43
C ALA A 203 2.74 23.73 17.80
N THR A 204 1.45 23.57 18.16
CA THR A 204 0.59 24.67 18.61
C THR A 204 1.06 25.27 19.93
N ARG A 205 1.49 24.46 20.90
CA ARG A 205 2.04 24.96 22.18
C ARG A 205 3.29 25.81 21.97
N ARG A 206 4.24 25.37 21.13
CA ARG A 206 5.48 26.11 20.86
C ARG A 206 5.24 27.48 20.22
N ARG A 207 4.20 27.63 19.39
CA ARG A 207 3.84 28.92 18.78
C ARG A 207 3.19 29.91 19.75
N ARG A 208 2.52 29.45 20.82
CA ARG A 208 1.92 30.36 21.82
C ARG A 208 2.94 30.97 22.78
N HIS A 209 4.12 30.38 22.90
CA HIS A 209 5.20 30.85 23.77
C HIS A 209 6.28 31.68 23.05
N ARG A 210 6.07 31.99 21.76
CA ARG A 210 6.90 32.91 20.97
C ARG A 210 6.09 34.14 20.63
#